data_AF-A0A847P2N9-F1
#
_entry.id   AF-A0A847P2N9-F1
#
_cell.length_a   1.000
_cell.length_b   1.000
_cell.length_c   1.000
_cell.angle_alpha   90.00
_cell.angle_beta   90.00
_cell.angle_gamma   90.00
#
_symmetry.space_group_name_H-M   'P 1'
#
loop_
_entity.id
_entity.type
_entity.pdbx_description
1 polymer ?
#
loop_
_entity_poly.entity_id
_entity_poly.type
_entity_poly.pdbx_seq_one_letter_code
_entity_poly.pdbx_strand_id
1 'polypeptide(L)'
;MGDILGAFISIVTVEYIRGVKENNWQPFSKKLWQRNYWEHIIRNEEELMRIQNYIKNNPSKWENDRLKRASGNRVQEIMESYEEEPWMI
;
A
#
# COMPACT_ATOMS: atom_id res chain seq x y z
N MET A 1 14.56 6.91 -1.28
CA MET A 1 13.29 6.62 -0.56
C MET A 1 13.20 5.17 -0.12
N GLY A 2 13.58 4.22 -0.98
CA GLY A 2 13.54 2.78 -0.68
C GLY A 2 14.17 2.34 0.66
N ASP A 3 15.34 2.87 1.04
CA ASP A 3 15.98 2.49 2.32
C ASP A 3 15.19 2.97 3.55
N ILE A 4 14.62 4.17 3.48
CA ILE A 4 13.79 4.74 4.56
C ILE A 4 12.52 3.91 4.71
N LEU A 5 11.86 3.57 3.60
CA LEU A 5 10.66 2.73 3.60
C LEU A 5 10.97 1.31 4.08
N GLY A 6 12.09 0.73 3.66
CA GLY A 6 12.53 -0.58 4.10
C GLY A 6 12.76 -0.63 5.61
N ALA A 7 13.45 0.37 6.17
CA ALA A 7 13.65 0.50 7.60
C ALA A 7 12.32 0.69 8.35
N PHE A 8 11.45 1.57 7.86
CA PHE A 8 10.14 1.82 8.45
C PHE A 8 9.27 0.55 8.50
N ILE A 9 9.11 -0.14 7.37
CA ILE A 9 8.33 -1.38 7.27
C ILE A 9 8.91 -2.45 8.20
N SER A 10 10.23 -2.56 8.29
CA SER A 10 10.89 -3.50 9.21
C SER A 10 10.57 -3.19 10.67
N ILE A 11 10.72 -1.93 11.09
CA ILE A 11 10.46 -1.50 12.47
C ILE A 11 8.99 -1.77 12.82
N VAL A 12 8.05 -1.32 11.99
CA VAL A 12 6.62 -1.49 12.24
C VAL A 12 6.25 -2.98 12.29
N THR A 13 6.84 -3.81 11.44
CA THR A 13 6.61 -5.26 11.48
C THR A 13 7.05 -5.87 12.81
N VAL A 14 8.23 -5.49 13.30
CA VAL A 14 8.76 -5.99 14.59
C VAL A 14 7.86 -5.56 15.74
N GLU A 15 7.47 -4.28 15.78
CA GLU A 15 6.57 -3.78 16.83
C GLU A 15 5.19 -4.43 16.76
N TYR A 16 4.65 -4.70 15.57
CA TYR A 16 3.40 -5.41 15.42
C TYR A 16 3.49 -6.85 15.94
N ILE A 17 4.59 -7.56 15.63
CA ILE A 17 4.83 -8.90 16.16
C ILE A 17 4.91 -8.89 17.69
N ARG A 18 5.56 -7.89 18.28
CA ARG A 18 5.58 -7.72 19.75
C ARG A 18 4.18 -7.49 20.29
N GLY A 19 3.40 -6.60 19.69
CA GLY A 19 2.00 -6.36 20.07
C GLY A 19 1.12 -7.61 20.00
N VAL A 20 1.33 -8.48 19.01
CA VAL A 20 0.63 -9.78 18.95
C VAL A 20 1.01 -10.69 20.13
N LYS A 21 2.28 -10.70 20.54
CA LYS A 21 2.77 -11.55 21.63
C LYS A 21 2.44 -11.03 23.03
N GLU A 22 2.49 -9.70 23.21
CA GLU A 22 2.48 -9.06 24.53
C GLU A 22 1.16 -8.33 24.81
N ASN A 23 0.48 -7.83 23.77
CA ASN A 23 -0.67 -6.92 23.89
C ASN A 23 -1.97 -7.49 23.28
N ASN A 24 -2.02 -8.80 23.00
CA ASN A 24 -3.18 -9.49 22.40
C ASN A 24 -3.67 -8.86 21.08
N TRP A 25 -2.77 -8.31 20.26
CA TRP A 25 -3.16 -7.86 18.92
C TRP A 25 -3.53 -9.04 18.02
N GLN A 26 -4.37 -8.77 17.01
CA GLN A 26 -4.81 -9.80 16.09
C GLN A 26 -3.61 -10.40 15.33
N PRO A 27 -3.43 -11.73 15.34
CA PRO A 27 -2.35 -12.37 14.59
C PRO A 27 -2.62 -12.31 13.08
N PHE A 28 -1.56 -12.26 12.29
CA PHE A 28 -1.60 -12.27 10.83
C PHE A 28 -0.92 -13.52 10.26
N SER A 29 -1.33 -13.94 9.06
CA SER A 29 -0.78 -15.13 8.41
C SER A 29 0.32 -14.76 7.43
N LYS A 30 1.56 -15.17 7.73
CA LYS A 30 2.79 -15.06 6.91
C LYS A 30 3.24 -13.64 6.58
N LYS A 31 2.41 -12.80 5.95
CA LYS A 31 2.76 -11.46 5.47
C LYS A 31 1.84 -10.41 6.04
N LEU A 32 2.44 -9.38 6.64
CA LEU A 32 1.72 -8.22 7.16
C LEU A 32 1.46 -7.18 6.05
N TRP A 33 2.38 -7.07 5.09
CA TRP A 33 2.35 -6.06 4.03
C TRP A 33 2.06 -6.66 2.66
N GLN A 34 1.46 -5.86 1.77
CA GLN A 34 1.44 -6.16 0.34
C GLN A 34 2.87 -6.08 -0.22
N ARG A 35 3.16 -6.86 -1.29
CA ARG A 35 4.53 -7.01 -1.82
C ARG A 35 5.03 -5.76 -2.56
N ASN A 36 4.13 -4.97 -3.12
CA ASN A 36 4.44 -3.71 -3.80
C ASN A 36 3.88 -2.54 -3.00
N TYR A 37 4.44 -1.37 -3.26
CA TYR A 37 3.94 -0.09 -2.80
C TYR A 37 3.94 0.89 -3.97
N TRP A 38 3.04 1.87 -3.90
CA TRP A 38 2.97 3.01 -4.82
C TRP A 38 3.42 4.25 -4.05
N GLU A 39 4.25 5.08 -4.66
CA GLU A 39 4.68 6.35 -4.09
C GLU A 39 4.09 7.49 -4.91
N HIS A 40 3.50 8.48 -4.24
CA HIS A 40 3.03 9.71 -4.86
C HIS A 40 3.42 10.91 -4.01
N ILE A 41 3.99 11.94 -4.65
CA ILE A 41 4.28 13.21 -3.98
C ILE A 41 3.07 14.13 -4.14
N ILE A 42 2.37 14.38 -3.03
CA ILE A 42 1.22 15.28 -2.99
C ILE A 42 1.69 16.73 -3.11
N ARG A 43 1.26 17.43 -4.16
CA ARG A 43 1.69 18.82 -4.44
C ARG A 43 0.64 19.88 -4.15
N ASN A 44 -0.62 19.48 -3.99
CA ASN A 44 -1.74 20.38 -3.74
C ASN A 44 -2.85 19.69 -2.95
N GLU A 45 -3.85 20.48 -2.55
CA GLU A 45 -4.98 20.02 -1.73
C GLU A 45 -5.93 19.08 -2.48
N GLU A 46 -6.11 19.28 -3.79
CA GLU A 46 -6.96 18.43 -4.62
C GLU A 46 -6.42 16.99 -4.70
N GLU A 47 -5.11 16.85 -4.91
CA GLU A 47 -4.41 15.57 -4.86
C GLU A 47 -4.56 14.90 -3.49
N LEU A 48 -4.42 15.68 -2.40
CA LEU A 48 -4.60 15.17 -1.05
C LEU A 48 -6.01 14.61 -0.85
N MET A 49 -7.04 15.37 -1.23
CA MET A 49 -8.44 14.95 -1.12
C MET A 49 -8.71 13.67 -1.93
N ARG A 50 -8.17 13.59 -3.14
CA ARG A 50 -8.29 12.41 -4.01
C ARG A 50 -7.68 11.17 -3.37
N ILE A 51 -6.45 11.28 -2.85
CA ILE A 51 -5.75 10.14 -2.23
C ILE A 51 -6.39 9.71 -0.92
N GLN A 52 -6.85 10.66 -0.10
CA GLN A 52 -7.61 10.32 1.11
C GLN A 52 -8.89 9.56 0.78
N ASN A 53 -9.64 10.00 -0.23
CA ASN A 53 -10.81 9.30 -0.70
C ASN A 53 -10.47 7.91 -1.23
N TYR A 54 -9.37 7.76 -1.97
CA TYR A 54 -8.92 6.44 -2.41
C TYR A 54 -8.62 5.52 -1.22
N ILE A 55 -7.79 5.96 -0.26
CA ILE A 55 -7.40 5.14 0.91
C ILE A 55 -8.64 4.68 1.68
N LYS A 56 -9.62 5.57 1.88
CA LYS A 56 -10.85 5.26 2.59
C LYS A 56 -11.71 4.20 1.87
N ASN A 57 -11.73 4.25 0.54
CA ASN A 57 -12.62 3.41 -0.27
C ASN A 57 -11.93 2.14 -0.81
N ASN A 58 -10.60 2.06 -0.81
CA ASN A 58 -9.87 0.92 -1.36
C ASN A 58 -10.23 -0.43 -0.70
N PRO A 59 -10.43 -0.54 0.63
CA PRO A 59 -10.78 -1.82 1.24
C PRO A 59 -12.04 -2.48 0.67
N SER A 60 -13.06 -1.68 0.29
CA SER A 60 -14.29 -2.22 -0.30
C SER A 60 -14.13 -2.54 -1.79
N LYS A 61 -13.20 -1.87 -2.48
CA LYS A 61 -12.91 -2.09 -3.91
C LYS A 61 -11.92 -3.24 -4.15
N TRP A 62 -11.13 -3.60 -3.14
CA TRP A 62 -10.07 -4.59 -3.23
C TRP A 62 -10.51 -5.95 -3.78
N GLU A 63 -11.73 -6.39 -3.45
CA GLU A 63 -12.24 -7.67 -3.93
C GLU A 63 -12.34 -7.77 -5.45
N ASN A 64 -12.54 -6.62 -6.12
CA ASN A 64 -12.66 -6.49 -7.57
C ASN A 64 -11.40 -5.91 -8.23
N ASP A 65 -10.33 -5.70 -7.46
CA ASP A 65 -9.11 -5.06 -7.94
C ASP A 65 -8.31 -6.01 -8.84
N ARG A 66 -7.82 -5.48 -9.97
CA ARG A 66 -7.04 -6.23 -10.96
C ARG A 66 -5.69 -6.70 -10.40
N LEU A 67 -5.11 -5.95 -9.45
CA LEU A 67 -3.85 -6.28 -8.78
C LEU A 67 -3.99 -7.41 -7.76
N LYS A 68 -5.22 -7.79 -7.36
CA LYS A 68 -5.45 -8.86 -6.39
C LYS A 68 -4.96 -10.23 -6.87
N ARG A 69 -5.05 -10.52 -8.18
CA ARG A 69 -4.72 -11.83 -8.78
C ARG A 69 -3.43 -11.86 -9.60
N ALA A 70 -2.67 -10.76 -9.66
CA ALA A 70 -1.45 -10.71 -10.44
C ALA A 70 -0.37 -11.65 -9.83
N SER A 71 -0.30 -12.88 -10.35
CA SER A 71 0.76 -13.84 -10.08
C SER A 71 2.07 -13.32 -10.66
N GLY A 72 2.79 -12.54 -9.85
CA GLY A 72 4.06 -11.94 -10.24
C GLY A 72 3.91 -10.45 -10.54
N ASN A 73 4.45 -9.66 -9.62
CA ASN A 73 4.60 -8.22 -9.76
C ASN A 73 5.52 -7.89 -10.94
N ARG A 74 4.96 -7.81 -12.15
CA ARG A 74 5.51 -6.96 -13.20
C ARG A 74 4.57 -5.80 -13.37
N VAL A 75 4.85 -4.72 -12.64
CA VAL A 75 4.38 -3.41 -13.07
C VAL A 75 5.22 -3.11 -14.30
N GLN A 76 4.69 -3.40 -15.50
CA GLN A 76 5.16 -2.67 -16.68
C GLN A 76 4.79 -1.22 -16.35
N GLU A 77 5.78 -0.37 -16.09
CA GLU A 77 5.60 1.07 -16.20
C GLU A 77 5.17 1.32 -17.65
N ILE A 78 3.87 1.22 -17.91
CA ILE A 78 3.29 1.85 -19.07
C ILE A 78 3.50 3.32 -18.80
N MET A 79 4.29 3.94 -19.65
CA MET A 79 4.56 5.37 -19.68
C MET A 79 3.28 6.10 -20.14
N GLU A 80 2.16 5.83 -19.47
CA GLU A 80 0.94 6.62 -19.53
C GLU A 80 1.19 7.87 -18.68
N SER A 81 0.79 9.02 -19.21
CA SER A 81 1.08 10.34 -18.65
C SER A 81 0.82 10.38 -17.14
N TYR A 82 1.72 11.00 -16.38
CA TYR A 82 1.63 11.26 -14.93
C TYR A 82 0.31 11.90 -14.42
N GLU A 83 -0.64 12.19 -15.30
CA GLU A 83 -1.99 12.64 -14.95
C GLU A 83 -2.95 11.48 -14.65
N GLU A 84 -2.68 10.28 -15.18
CA GLU A 84 -3.49 9.09 -14.89
C GLU A 84 -2.80 8.26 -13.81
N GLU A 85 -3.51 8.03 -12.70
CA GLU A 85 -3.03 7.31 -11.53
C GLU A 85 -3.66 5.91 -11.55
N PRO A 86 -3.11 4.94 -12.30
CA PRO A 86 -3.76 3.68 -12.64
C PRO A 86 -4.06 2.77 -11.44
N TRP A 87 -3.51 3.08 -10.28
CA TRP A 87 -3.77 2.41 -9.01
C TRP A 87 -5.02 2.94 -8.27
N MET A 88 -5.54 4.12 -8.65
CA MET A 88 -6.73 4.73 -8.04
C MET A 88 -8.03 4.27 -8.72
N ILE A 89 -8.51 3.08 -8.33
CA ILE A 89 -9.79 2.49 -8.78
C ILE A 89 -10.93 2.85 -7.83
#